data_AF-A0AAX0KPS1-F1
#
_entry.id   AF-A0AAX0KPS1-F1
#
_cell.length_a   1.000
_cell.length_b   1.000
_cell.length_c   1.000
_cell.angle_alpha   90.00
_cell.angle_beta   90.00
_cell.angle_gamma   90.00
#
_symmetry.space_group_name_H-M   'P 1'
#
loop_
_entity.id
_entity.type
_entity.pdbx_description
1 polymer ?
#
loop_
_entity_poly.entity_id
_entity_poly.type
_entity_poly.pdbx_seq_one_letter_code
_entity_poly.pdbx_strand_id
1 'polypeptide(L)'
;MAEPDHEELEAIFEERAKFFTPKWFGDLFAGRLAPGDTFWAGNYGPALVVVPLIVILALFTALISPGHLGAFFGSFAVAAGIYRIAVLIGLVRSVWRAEAGPTFWRWVGVLWTVFEAVALIWLGLDLFGG
;
A
#
# COMPACT_ATOMS: atom_id res chain seq x y z
N MET A 1 6.67 -8.43 -30.98
CA MET A 1 5.48 -7.71 -30.51
C MET A 1 5.42 -6.41 -31.30
N ALA A 2 4.27 -6.07 -31.88
CA ALA A 2 4.10 -4.80 -32.59
C ALA A 2 4.17 -3.65 -31.57
N GLU A 3 4.74 -2.52 -32.00
CA GLU A 3 4.75 -1.30 -31.18
C GLU A 3 3.32 -0.76 -31.10
N PRO A 4 2.80 -0.46 -29.90
CA PRO A 4 1.42 0.00 -29.75
C PRO A 4 1.21 1.32 -30.49
N ASP A 5 0.05 1.46 -31.13
CA ASP A 5 -0.27 2.69 -31.85
C ASP A 5 -0.61 3.85 -30.88
N HIS A 6 -0.78 5.06 -31.44
CA HIS A 6 -1.06 6.24 -30.62
C HIS A 6 -2.39 6.15 -29.83
N GLU A 7 -3.39 5.47 -30.39
CA GLU A 7 -4.72 5.33 -29.77
C GLU A 7 -4.67 4.31 -28.62
N GLU A 8 -3.92 3.22 -28.80
CA GLU A 8 -3.63 2.23 -27.76
C GLU A 8 -2.83 2.86 -26.60
N LEU A 9 -1.86 3.74 -26.90
CA LEU A 9 -1.10 4.47 -25.88
C LEU A 9 -1.99 5.41 -25.08
N GLU A 10 -2.88 6.17 -25.73
CA GLU A 10 -3.83 7.05 -25.05
C GLU A 10 -4.78 6.27 -24.14
N ALA A 11 -5.32 5.14 -24.62
CA ALA A 11 -6.17 4.27 -23.82
C ALA A 11 -5.44 3.74 -22.57
N ILE A 12 -4.17 3.35 -22.70
CA ILE A 12 -3.34 2.91 -21.56
C ILE A 12 -3.15 4.05 -20.56
N PHE A 13 -2.88 5.27 -21.02
CA PHE A 13 -2.70 6.41 -20.12
C PHE A 13 -3.99 6.77 -19.39
N GLU A 14 -5.13 6.73 -20.09
CA GLU A 14 -6.43 7.02 -19.51
C GLU A 14 -6.84 5.96 -18.46
N GLU A 15 -6.52 4.70 -18.69
CA GLU A 15 -6.68 3.64 -17.70
C GLU A 15 -5.77 3.86 -16.48
N ARG A 16 -4.49 4.18 -16.71
CA ARG A 16 -3.51 4.39 -15.64
C ARG A 16 -3.81 5.62 -14.78
N ALA A 17 -4.40 6.66 -15.36
CA ALA A 17 -4.81 7.88 -14.65
C ALA A 17 -5.86 7.63 -13.55
N LYS A 18 -6.50 6.45 -13.55
CA LYS A 18 -7.52 6.09 -12.55
C LYS A 18 -6.90 5.62 -11.23
N PHE A 19 -5.65 5.14 -11.23
CA PHE A 19 -4.97 4.64 -10.03
C PHE A 19 -4.55 5.78 -9.09
N PHE A 20 -4.47 5.47 -7.79
CA PHE A 20 -4.04 6.41 -6.73
C PHE A 20 -4.85 7.70 -6.62
N THR A 21 -6.06 7.71 -7.18
CA THR A 21 -7.05 8.78 -6.98
C THR A 21 -7.84 8.55 -5.69
N PRO A 22 -8.47 9.59 -5.10
CA PRO A 22 -9.33 9.41 -3.93
C PRO A 22 -10.46 8.38 -4.16
N LYS A 23 -11.00 8.36 -5.39
CA LYS A 23 -12.01 7.36 -5.80
C LYS A 23 -11.43 5.95 -5.75
N TRP A 24 -10.24 5.76 -6.31
CA TRP A 24 -9.55 4.46 -6.29
C TRP A 24 -9.28 3.96 -4.87
N PHE A 25 -8.84 4.83 -3.96
CA PHE A 25 -8.70 4.45 -2.54
C PHE A 25 -10.04 4.08 -1.90
N GLY A 26 -11.12 4.80 -2.24
CA GLY A 26 -12.46 4.44 -1.81
C GLY A 26 -12.90 3.06 -2.32
N ASP A 27 -12.57 2.72 -3.56
CA ASP A 27 -12.85 1.41 -4.15
C ASP A 27 -11.98 0.29 -3.53
N LEU A 28 -10.71 0.58 -3.27
CA LEU A 28 -9.75 -0.29 -2.58
C LEU A 28 -10.27 -0.69 -1.19
N PHE A 29 -10.54 0.28 -0.33
CA PHE A 29 -10.95 0.01 1.07
C PHE A 29 -12.37 -0.57 1.18
N ALA A 30 -13.23 -0.32 0.18
CA ALA A 30 -14.55 -0.93 0.09
C ALA A 30 -14.51 -2.38 -0.45
N GLY A 31 -13.34 -2.88 -0.87
CA GLY A 31 -13.18 -4.20 -1.47
C GLY A 31 -13.95 -4.34 -2.79
N ARG A 32 -13.97 -3.27 -3.60
CA ARG A 32 -14.57 -3.27 -4.95
C ARG A 32 -13.58 -3.65 -6.04
N LEU A 33 -12.28 -3.58 -5.75
CA LEU A 33 -11.22 -4.05 -6.65
C LEU A 33 -11.08 -5.57 -6.55
N ALA A 34 -10.47 -6.21 -7.56
CA ALA A 34 -10.18 -7.63 -7.53
C ALA A 34 -9.21 -7.97 -6.37
N PRO A 35 -9.22 -9.20 -5.82
CA PRO A 35 -8.35 -9.55 -4.69
C PRO A 35 -6.87 -9.34 -4.99
N GLY A 36 -6.43 -9.68 -6.21
CA GLY A 36 -5.05 -9.48 -6.66
C GLY A 36 -4.66 -8.01 -6.66
N ASP A 37 -5.49 -7.14 -7.24
CA ASP A 37 -5.23 -5.69 -7.29
C ASP A 37 -5.27 -5.07 -5.90
N THR A 38 -6.24 -5.48 -5.08
CA THR A 38 -6.37 -5.02 -3.69
C THR A 38 -5.12 -5.38 -2.88
N PHE A 39 -4.59 -6.59 -3.07
CA PHE A 39 -3.36 -7.02 -2.43
C PHE A 39 -2.12 -6.29 -2.98
N TRP A 40 -1.82 -6.44 -4.27
CA TRP A 40 -0.58 -5.93 -4.86
C TRP A 40 -0.56 -4.40 -4.94
N ALA A 41 -1.55 -3.80 -5.60
CA ALA A 41 -1.60 -2.35 -5.78
C ALA A 41 -1.92 -1.65 -4.46
N GLY A 42 -2.74 -2.24 -3.59
CA GLY A 42 -3.01 -1.70 -2.26
C GLY A 42 -1.78 -1.69 -1.35
N ASN A 43 -1.06 -2.81 -1.23
CA ASN A 43 0.08 -2.90 -0.31
C ASN A 43 1.33 -2.16 -0.81
N TYR A 44 1.62 -2.28 -2.10
CA TYR A 44 2.91 -1.85 -2.65
C TYR A 44 2.81 -0.63 -3.55
N GLY A 45 1.64 -0.34 -4.13
CA GLY A 45 1.45 0.78 -5.04
C GLY A 45 1.82 2.13 -4.40
N PRO A 46 1.18 2.55 -3.30
CA PRO A 46 1.52 3.82 -2.66
C PRO A 46 2.95 3.85 -2.11
N ALA A 47 3.52 2.71 -1.73
CA ALA A 47 4.88 2.63 -1.22
C ALA A 47 5.92 3.08 -2.26
N LEU A 48 5.65 2.91 -3.56
CA LEU A 48 6.51 3.38 -4.65
C LEU A 48 6.72 4.90 -4.63
N VAL A 49 5.77 5.67 -4.09
CA VAL A 49 5.86 7.12 -3.97
C VAL A 49 6.24 7.52 -2.54
N VAL A 50 5.62 6.90 -1.55
CA VAL A 50 5.77 7.30 -0.14
C VAL A 50 7.17 6.97 0.40
N VAL A 51 7.76 5.83 0.04
CA VAL A 51 9.09 5.44 0.57
C VAL A 51 10.19 6.41 0.13
N PRO A 52 10.32 6.78 -1.15
CA PRO A 52 11.28 7.82 -1.57
C PRO A 52 11.09 9.15 -0.84
N LEU A 53 9.84 9.58 -0.62
CA LEU A 53 9.53 10.81 0.12
C LEU A 53 9.97 10.71 1.59
N ILE A 54 9.71 9.58 2.25
CA ILE A 54 10.16 9.34 3.63
C ILE A 54 11.68 9.41 3.72
N VAL A 55 12.42 8.84 2.75
CA VAL A 55 13.89 8.90 2.74
C VAL A 55 14.38 10.34 2.65
N ILE A 56 13.81 11.15 1.76
CA ILE A 56 14.17 12.58 1.64
C ILE A 56 13.88 13.32 2.94
N LEU A 57 12.70 13.12 3.53
CA LEU A 57 12.29 13.74 4.80
C LEU A 57 13.16 13.27 5.98
N ALA A 58 13.62 12.02 5.98
CA ALA A 58 14.55 11.50 6.98
C ALA A 58 15.89 12.20 6.90
N LEU A 59 16.43 12.45 5.69
CA LEU A 59 17.68 13.21 5.51
C LEU A 59 17.57 14.62 6.11
N PHE A 60 16.46 15.33 5.86
CA PHE A 60 16.24 16.65 6.47
C PHE A 60 16.06 16.57 7.99
N THR A 61 15.35 15.56 8.48
CA THR A 61 15.18 15.33 9.93
C THR A 61 16.53 15.10 10.60
N ALA A 62 17.41 14.29 10.01
CA ALA A 62 18.74 14.02 10.52
C ALA A 62 19.61 15.29 10.63
N LEU A 63 19.43 16.23 9.69
CA LEU A 63 20.21 17.49 9.65
C LEU A 63 19.67 18.54 10.62
N ILE A 64 18.35 18.68 10.72
CA ILE A 64 17.69 19.79 11.44
C ILE A 64 17.35 19.40 12.88
N SER A 65 17.04 18.12 13.12
CA SER A 65 16.67 17.60 14.43
C SER A 65 17.37 16.26 14.73
N PRO A 66 18.71 16.29 14.92
CA PRO A 66 19.47 15.10 15.26
C PRO A 66 18.88 14.40 16.49
N GLY A 67 18.80 13.07 16.46
CA GLY A 67 18.22 12.25 17.54
C GLY A 67 16.72 11.93 17.40
N HIS A 68 15.98 12.59 16.50
CA HIS A 68 14.54 12.35 16.34
C HIS A 68 14.19 11.36 15.21
N LEU A 69 15.20 10.72 14.60
CA LEU A 69 14.98 9.76 13.51
C LEU A 69 14.16 8.55 13.93
N GLY A 70 14.35 8.04 15.16
CA GLY A 70 13.56 6.93 15.71
C GLY A 70 12.07 7.27 15.73
N ALA A 71 11.71 8.37 16.39
CA ALA A 71 10.33 8.85 16.42
C ALA A 71 9.76 9.18 15.02
N PHE A 72 10.58 9.71 14.11
CA PHE A 72 10.18 9.97 12.72
C PHE A 72 9.81 8.68 11.99
N PHE A 73 10.73 7.71 11.92
CA PHE A 73 10.46 6.43 11.26
C PHE A 73 9.38 5.64 11.98
N GLY A 74 9.33 5.71 13.32
CA GLY A 74 8.29 5.10 14.13
C GLY A 74 6.90 5.59 13.76
N SER A 75 6.73 6.91 13.61
CA SER A 75 5.47 7.53 13.18
C SER A 75 5.02 7.03 11.81
N PHE A 76 5.94 6.98 10.84
CA PHE A 76 5.62 6.49 9.50
C PHE A 76 5.33 4.99 9.47
N ALA A 77 6.04 4.19 10.27
CA ALA A 77 5.78 2.75 10.39
C ALA A 77 4.39 2.47 10.97
N VAL A 78 3.99 3.17 12.05
CA VAL A 78 2.63 3.07 12.60
C VAL A 78 1.58 3.50 11.57
N ALA A 79 1.80 4.64 10.89
CA ALA A 79 0.88 5.13 9.86
C ALA A 79 0.74 4.13 8.69
N ALA A 80 1.85 3.54 8.24
CA ALA A 80 1.86 2.50 7.22
C ALA A 80 1.12 1.25 7.69
N GLY A 81 1.30 0.84 8.94
CA GLY A 81 0.57 -0.28 9.54
C GLY A 81 -0.94 -0.04 9.60
N ILE A 82 -1.39 1.16 10.00
CA ILE A 82 -2.82 1.56 9.97
C ILE A 82 -3.35 1.52 8.55
N TYR A 83 -2.59 2.03 7.58
CA TYR A 83 -2.94 1.93 6.16
C TYR A 83 -3.07 0.46 5.72
N ARG A 84 -2.16 -0.43 6.14
CA ARG A 84 -2.25 -1.87 5.84
C ARG A 84 -3.49 -2.51 6.46
N ILE A 85 -3.96 -2.06 7.62
CA ILE A 85 -5.26 -2.50 8.18
C ILE A 85 -6.41 -2.08 7.26
N ALA A 86 -6.41 -0.85 6.75
CA ALA A 86 -7.45 -0.40 5.81
C ALA A 86 -7.46 -1.23 4.51
N VAL A 87 -6.27 -1.53 3.96
CA VAL A 87 -6.12 -2.42 2.80
C VAL A 87 -6.60 -3.83 3.12
N LEU A 88 -6.23 -4.38 4.28
CA LEU A 88 -6.64 -5.70 4.75
C LEU A 88 -8.17 -5.82 4.80
N ILE A 89 -8.86 -4.80 5.33
CA ILE A 89 -10.32 -4.77 5.36
C ILE A 89 -10.92 -4.83 3.95
N GLY A 90 -10.37 -4.04 3.02
CA GLY A 90 -10.74 -4.09 1.61
C GLY A 90 -10.48 -5.46 0.98
N LEU A 91 -9.32 -6.04 1.28
CA LEU A 91 -8.87 -7.32 0.74
C LEU A 91 -9.77 -8.47 1.21
N VAL A 92 -10.08 -8.55 2.51
CA VAL A 92 -10.99 -9.56 3.06
C VAL A 92 -12.37 -9.46 2.39
N ARG A 93 -12.91 -8.24 2.24
CA ARG A 93 -14.19 -8.02 1.54
C ARG A 93 -14.14 -8.46 0.08
N SER A 94 -13.05 -8.15 -0.62
CA SER A 94 -12.84 -8.54 -2.01
C SER A 94 -12.73 -10.06 -2.16
N VAL A 95 -11.97 -10.72 -1.28
CA VAL A 95 -11.80 -12.18 -1.25
C VAL A 95 -13.12 -12.90 -1.02
N TRP A 96 -13.97 -12.40 -0.12
CA TRP A 96 -15.29 -12.97 0.16
C TRP A 96 -16.28 -12.83 -1.00
N ARG A 97 -16.17 -11.77 -1.79
CA ARG A 97 -17.02 -11.55 -2.97
C ARG A 97 -16.52 -12.29 -4.21
N ALA A 98 -15.28 -12.73 -4.22
CA ALA A 98 -14.68 -13.31 -5.41
C ALA A 98 -15.20 -14.73 -5.66
N GLU A 99 -16.03 -14.91 -6.69
CA GLU A 99 -16.65 -16.19 -7.03
C GLU A 99 -15.71 -17.17 -7.75
N ALA A 100 -14.66 -16.69 -8.42
CA ALA A 100 -13.79 -17.52 -9.27
C ALA A 100 -12.28 -17.22 -9.14
N GLY A 101 -11.44 -18.25 -9.08
CA GLY A 101 -9.97 -18.17 -8.99
C GLY A 101 -9.36 -19.04 -7.86
N PRO A 102 -8.03 -19.18 -7.79
CA PRO A 102 -7.38 -20.06 -6.82
C PRO A 102 -7.60 -19.60 -5.37
N THR A 103 -8.41 -20.34 -4.62
CA THR A 103 -8.82 -19.98 -3.25
C THR A 103 -7.65 -19.83 -2.28
N PHE A 104 -6.60 -20.63 -2.45
CA PHE A 104 -5.43 -20.63 -1.55
C PHE A 104 -4.68 -19.30 -1.56
N TRP A 105 -4.35 -18.77 -2.74
CA TRP A 105 -3.55 -17.55 -2.89
C TRP A 105 -4.22 -16.30 -2.32
N ARG A 106 -5.55 -16.26 -2.34
CA ARG A 106 -6.34 -15.18 -1.73
C ARG A 106 -6.08 -15.07 -0.23
N TRP A 107 -6.06 -16.19 0.47
CA TRP A 107 -5.85 -16.24 1.91
C TRP A 107 -4.38 -16.02 2.28
N VAL A 108 -3.43 -16.44 1.44
CA VAL A 108 -2.01 -16.08 1.60
C VAL A 108 -1.84 -14.57 1.60
N GLY A 109 -2.46 -13.85 0.66
CA GLY A 109 -2.40 -12.39 0.61
C GLY A 109 -3.00 -11.73 1.86
N VAL A 110 -4.10 -12.28 2.39
CA VAL A 110 -4.70 -11.80 3.65
C VAL A 110 -3.75 -12.01 4.83
N LEU A 111 -3.21 -13.22 5.02
CA LEU A 111 -2.28 -13.54 6.11
C LEU A 111 -1.01 -12.69 6.04
N TRP A 112 -0.48 -12.50 4.85
CA TRP A 112 0.69 -11.65 4.62
C TRP A 112 0.41 -10.19 4.99
N THR A 113 -0.76 -9.67 4.58
CA THR A 113 -1.14 -8.28 4.91
C THR A 113 -1.35 -8.09 6.41
N VAL A 114 -1.91 -9.11 7.11
CA VAL A 114 -1.99 -9.12 8.59
C VAL A 114 -0.59 -9.04 9.20
N PHE A 115 0.32 -9.90 8.75
CA PHE A 115 1.69 -9.92 9.25
C PHE A 115 2.37 -8.56 9.05
N GLU A 116 2.31 -7.97 7.85
CA GLU A 116 2.92 -6.66 7.59
C GLU A 116 2.30 -5.55 8.44
N ALA A 117 0.97 -5.55 8.62
CA ALA A 117 0.31 -4.57 9.47
C ALA A 117 0.81 -4.65 10.92
N VAL A 118 0.87 -5.85 11.49
CA VAL A 118 1.35 -6.08 12.85
C VAL A 118 2.82 -5.72 12.98
N ALA A 119 3.66 -6.17 12.04
CA ALA A 119 5.09 -5.91 12.05
C ALA A 119 5.41 -4.41 11.98
N LEU A 120 4.71 -3.66 11.12
CA LEU A 120 4.89 -2.21 10.98
C LEU A 120 4.45 -1.44 12.23
N ILE A 121 3.32 -1.81 12.83
CA ILE A 121 2.87 -1.18 14.07
C ILE A 121 3.85 -1.49 15.21
N TRP A 122 4.25 -2.75 15.36
CA TRP A 122 5.18 -3.17 16.39
C TRP A 122 6.55 -2.48 16.24
N LEU A 123 7.12 -2.50 15.04
CA LEU A 123 8.36 -1.78 14.72
C LEU A 123 8.22 -0.28 15.02
N GLY A 124 7.08 0.30 14.66
CA GLY A 124 6.84 1.71 14.89
C GLY A 124 6.85 2.08 16.37
N LEU A 125 6.21 1.26 17.21
CA LEU A 125 6.19 1.43 18.67
C LEU A 125 7.56 1.20 19.30
N ASP A 126 8.32 0.23 18.82
CA ASP A 126 9.70 -0.04 19.28
C ASP A 126 10.62 1.15 19.01
N LEU A 127 10.53 1.75 17.81
CA LEU A 127 11.31 2.94 17.42
C LEU A 127 10.97 4.22 18.21
N PHE A 128 9.83 4.26 18.92
CA PHE A 128 9.51 5.35 19.85
C PHE A 128 10.12 5.14 21.24
N GLY A 129 10.36 3.88 21.64
CA GLY A 129 10.85 3.52 22.97
C GLY A 129 12.37 3.38 23.08
N GLY A 130 13.08 3.32 21.93
CA GLY A 130 14.53 3.22 21.83
C GLY A 130 15.27 4.55 21.89
#